data_AF-A0A2T5CE91-F1
#
_entry.id   AF-A0A2T5CE91-F1
#
_cell.length_a   1.000
_cell.length_b   1.000
_cell.length_c   1.000
_cell.angle_alpha   90.00
_cell.angle_beta   90.00
_cell.angle_gamma   90.00
#
_symmetry.space_group_name_H-M   'P 1'
#
loop_
_entity.id
_entity.type
_entity.pdbx_description
1 polymer ?
#
loop_
_entity_poly.entity_id
_entity_poly.type
_entity_poly.pdbx_seq_one_letter_code
_entity_poly.pdbx_strand_id
1 'polypeptide(L)' 'MNARQKALLPVKPARMEIIYLYPCPFCGRELPLSSPTQASLAQCDVCKNQFPIVPVDERMTRFLKLVNADGKAAIDQDYL' A
#
# COMPACT_ATOMS: atom_id res chain seq x y z
N MET A 1 -15.18 -20.85 -33.63
CA MET A 1 -14.71 -19.97 -32.54
C MET A 1 -13.21 -19.84 -32.67
N ASN A 2 -12.71 -18.81 -33.38
CA ASN A 2 -11.29 -18.67 -33.69
C ASN A 2 -10.71 -17.50 -32.87
N ALA A 3 -10.44 -17.77 -31.60
CA ALA A 3 -9.78 -16.81 -30.73
C ALA A 3 -8.29 -16.82 -31.06
N ARG A 4 -7.83 -15.85 -31.87
CA ARG A 4 -6.42 -15.44 -31.87
C ARG A 4 -6.06 -15.16 -30.41
N GLN A 5 -5.33 -16.06 -29.77
CA GLN A 5 -4.73 -15.82 -28.46
C GLN A 5 -3.73 -14.67 -28.66
N LYS A 6 -4.19 -13.43 -28.45
CA LYS A 6 -3.30 -12.27 -28.34
C LYS A 6 -2.33 -12.62 -27.22
N ALA A 7 -1.05 -12.63 -27.53
CA ALA A 7 -0.01 -12.76 -26.51
C ALA A 7 -0.29 -11.71 -25.42
N LEU A 8 -0.34 -12.17 -24.17
CA LEU A 8 -0.52 -11.28 -23.02
C LEU A 8 0.74 -10.43 -22.90
N LEU A 9 0.60 -9.12 -23.07
CA LEU A 9 1.68 -8.18 -22.80
C LEU A 9 1.80 -7.97 -21.28
N PRO A 10 3.01 -7.68 -20.77
CA PRO A 10 3.19 -7.27 -19.38
C PRO A 10 2.31 -6.07 -19.02
N VAL A 11 1.67 -6.14 -17.84
CA VAL A 11 0.77 -5.08 -17.34
C VAL A 11 1.59 -4.14 -16.47
N LYS A 12 1.48 -2.83 -16.73
CA LYS A 12 2.15 -1.77 -15.95
C LYS A 12 1.38 -1.48 -14.66
N PRO A 13 2.04 -1.01 -13.58
CA PRO A 13 1.37 -0.56 -12.36
C PRO A 13 0.31 0.50 -12.63
N ALA A 14 -0.85 0.36 -12.00
CA ALA A 14 -1.96 1.32 -12.15
C ALA A 14 -1.84 2.52 -11.20
N ARG A 15 -1.36 2.29 -9.97
CA ARG A 15 -1.23 3.28 -8.88
C ARG A 15 -0.24 2.81 -7.81
N MET A 16 0.16 3.71 -6.90
CA MET A 16 0.95 3.38 -5.73
C MET A 16 0.17 3.57 -4.43
N GLU A 17 0.33 2.64 -3.50
CA GLU A 17 -0.18 2.74 -2.14
C GLU A 17 0.96 2.53 -1.14
N ILE A 18 0.96 3.28 -0.04
CA ILE A 18 2.00 3.20 0.99
C ILE A 18 1.45 2.44 2.18
N ILE A 19 2.17 1.41 2.61
CA ILE A 19 1.82 0.57 3.74
C ILE A 19 2.74 0.89 4.92
N TYR A 20 2.13 1.11 6.08
CA TYR A 20 2.82 1.29 7.35
C TYR A 20 2.56 0.09 8.24
N LEU A 21 3.60 -0.36 8.95
CA LEU A 21 3.52 -1.50 9.87
C LEU A 21 3.40 -0.99 11.30
N TYR A 22 2.28 -1.33 11.96
CA TYR A 22 2.04 -0.98 13.35
C TYR A 22 2.16 -2.23 14.23
N PRO A 23 3.06 -2.26 15.23
CA PRO A 23 3.16 -3.38 16.14
C PRO A 23 1.94 -3.39 17.08
N CYS A 24 1.29 -4.54 17.18
CA CYS A 24 0.21 -4.75 18.13
C CYS A 24 0.77 -4.75 19.56
N PRO A 25 0.28 -3.88 20.47
CA PRO A 25 0.80 -3.78 21.83
C PRO A 25 0.49 -5.01 22.70
N PHE A 26 -0.43 -5.88 22.26
CA PHE A 26 -0.86 -7.05 23.04
C PHE A 26 -0.13 -8.35 22.65
N CYS A 27 0.25 -8.50 21.38
CA CYS A 27 0.84 -9.75 20.88
C CYS A 27 2.08 -9.55 19.99
N GLY A 28 2.51 -8.30 19.76
CA GLY A 28 3.70 -7.96 18.98
C GLY A 28 3.56 -8.10 17.47
N ARG A 29 2.44 -8.64 16.97
CA ARG A 29 2.16 -8.79 15.53
C ARG A 29 2.19 -7.44 14.82
N GLU A 30 2.90 -7.34 13.70
CA GLU A 30 2.87 -6.17 12.83
C GLU A 30 1.63 -6.17 11.94
N LEU A 31 0.88 -5.06 11.97
CA LEU A 31 -0.30 -4.84 11.15
C LEU A 31 0.02 -3.91 9.98
N PRO A 32 -0.16 -4.36 8.72
CA PRO A 32 -0.05 -3.49 7.56
C PRO A 32 -1.32 -2.63 7.41
N LEU A 33 -1.15 -1.32 7.43
CA LEU A 33 -2.22 -0.34 7.21
C LEU A 33 -1.86 0.61 6.07
N SER A 34 -2.81 0.85 5.16
CA SER A 34 -2.63 1.77 4.03
C SER A 34 -2.79 3.22 4.50
N SER A 35 -1.69 3.97 4.54
CA SER A 35 -1.61 5.41 4.87
C SER A 35 -2.73 5.93 5.78
N PRO A 36 -2.81 5.51 7.06
CA PRO A 36 -3.86 5.97 7.97
C PRO A 36 -3.61 7.44 8.36
N THR A 37 -4.19 8.39 7.62
CA THR A 37 -3.97 9.84 7.84
C THR A 37 -4.84 10.45 8.93
N GLN A 38 -5.74 9.66 9.52
CA GLN A 38 -6.65 10.09 10.58
C GLN A 38 -6.48 9.21 11.82
N ALA A 39 -6.64 9.82 13.00
CA ALA A 39 -6.65 9.08 14.26
C ALA A 39 -7.76 8.03 14.23
N SER A 40 -7.41 6.78 14.50
CA SER A 40 -8.31 5.64 14.40
C SER A 40 -7.86 4.50 15.32
N LEU A 41 -8.75 3.52 15.50
CA LEU A 41 -8.44 2.27 16.17
C LEU A 41 -8.09 1.21 15.11
N ALA A 42 -6.91 0.60 15.24
CA ALA A 42 -6.57 -0.60 14.48
C ALA A 42 -7.06 -1.84 15.22
N GLN A 43 -7.49 -2.86 14.47
CA GLN A 43 -7.87 -4.16 15.02
C GLN A 43 -6.85 -5.22 14.64
N CYS A 44 -6.23 -5.87 15.61
CA CYS A 44 -5.28 -6.96 15.37
C CYS A 44 -5.94 -8.15 14.67
N ASP A 45 -5.35 -8.61 13.57
CA ASP A 45 -5.78 -9.80 12.81
C ASP A 45 -5.62 -11.09 13.62
N VAL A 46 -4.64 -11.14 14.52
CA VAL A 46 -4.32 -12.31 15.35
C VAL A 46 -5.10 -12.30 16.68
N CYS A 47 -4.80 -11.37 17.58
CA CYS A 47 -5.38 -11.38 18.93
C CYS A 47 -6.75 -10.67 19.04
N LYS A 48 -7.25 -10.08 17.94
CA LYS A 48 -8.54 -9.38 17.83
C LYS A 48 -8.72 -8.13 18.70
N ASN A 49 -7.77 -7.80 19.56
CA ASN A 49 -7.77 -6.57 20.33
C ASN A 49 -7.68 -5.33 19.43
N GLN A 50 -8.32 -4.25 19.87
CA GLN A 50 -8.26 -2.94 19.24
C GLN A 50 -7.33 -2.01 20.02
N PHE A 51 -6.61 -1.16 19.31
CA PHE A 51 -5.73 -0.17 19.91
C PHE A 51 -5.64 1.10 19.05
N PRO A 52 -5.46 2.27 19.67
CA PRO A 52 -5.28 3.52 18.91
C PRO A 52 -3.96 3.50 18.17
N ILE A 53 -3.98 4.04 16.95
CA ILE A 53 -2.78 4.25 16.14
C ILE A 53 -2.53 5.73 15.91
N VAL A 54 -1.25 6.08 15.80
CA VAL A 54 -0.83 7.43 15.43
C VAL A 54 -1.04 7.61 13.93
N PRO A 55 -1.71 8.68 13.48
CA PRO A 55 -1.88 8.94 12.06
C PRO A 55 -0.56 9.28 11.38
N VAL A 56 -0.44 8.92 10.11
CA VAL A 56 0.67 9.34 9.26
C VAL A 56 0.40 10.70 8.64
N ASP A 57 1.47 11.42 8.27
CA ASP A 57 1.35 12.72 7.62
C ASP A 57 0.81 12.57 6.18
N GLU A 58 -0.34 13.21 5.92
CA GLU A 58 -1.00 13.17 4.61
C GLU A 58 -0.16 13.85 3.53
N ARG A 59 0.52 14.97 3.85
CA ARG A 59 1.30 15.73 2.88
C ARG A 59 2.49 14.92 2.41
N MET A 60 3.16 14.22 3.32
CA MET A 60 4.25 13.29 3.02
C MET A 60 3.78 12.12 2.17
N THR A 61 2.64 11.52 2.51
CA THR A 61 2.04 10.45 1.69
C THR A 61 1.76 10.93 0.26
N ARG A 62 1.14 12.10 0.11
CA ARG A 62 0.85 12.71 -1.21
C ARG A 62 2.12 13.05 -1.97
N PHE A 63 3.14 13.59 -1.29
CA PHE A 63 4.43 13.91 -1.88
C PHE A 63 5.08 12.66 -2.47
N LEU A 64 5.16 11.57 -1.70
CA LEU A 64 5.74 10.30 -2.16
C LEU A 64 4.98 9.73 -3.37
N LYS A 65 3.65 9.79 -3.35
CA LYS A 65 2.83 9.41 -4.51
C LYS A 65 3.12 10.27 -5.73
N LEU A 66 3.23 11.58 -5.56
CA LEU A 66 3.49 12.52 -6.65
C LEU A 66 4.87 12.31 -7.28
N VAL A 67 5.94 12.22 -6.48
CA VAL A 67 7.32 12.08 -6.99
C VAL A 67 7.54 10.75 -7.72
N ASN A 68 6.78 9.71 -7.38
CA ASN A 68 6.81 8.43 -8.07
C ASN A 68 5.82 8.34 -9.25
N ALA A 69 5.20 9.45 -9.66
CA ALA A 69 4.13 9.47 -10.66
C ALA A 69 3.05 8.41 -10.38
N ASP A 70 2.63 8.32 -9.11
CA ASP A 70 1.72 7.31 -8.57
C ASP A 70 2.18 5.87 -8.87
N GLY A 71 3.48 5.61 -8.73
CA GLY A 71 4.10 4.29 -8.94
C GLY A 71 4.50 4.01 -10.39
N LYS A 72 4.10 4.83 -11.35
CA LYS A 72 4.46 4.63 -12.77
C LYS A 72 5.94 4.89 -13.03
N ALA A 73 6.58 5.75 -12.24
CA ALA A 73 8.01 6.01 -12.33
C ALA A 73 8.86 4.90 -11.66
N ALA A 74 8.23 3.98 -10.93
CA ALA A 74 8.91 2.87 -10.26
C ALA A 74 9.00 1.60 -11.13
N ILE A 75 8.60 1.69 -12.41
CA ILE A 75 8.76 0.59 -13.37
C ILE A 75 10.25 0.49 -13.72
N ASP A 76 10.79 -0.72 -13.66
CA ASP A 76 12.14 -1.02 -14.11
C ASP A 76 12.30 -0.63 -15.59
N GLN A 77 13.40 0.05 -15.92
CA GLN A 77 13.65 0.57 -17.27
C GLN A 77 13.76 -0.53 -18.32
N ASP A 78 14.15 -1.73 -17.94
CA ASP A 78 14.23 -2.88 -18.85
C ASP A 78 12.82 -3.36 -19.31
N TYR A 79 11.76 -2.86 -18.68
CA TYR A 79 10.36 -3.23 -18.91
C TYR A 79 9.47 -2.07 -19.39
N LEU A 80 10.06 -0.92 -19.75
CA LEU A 80 9.33 0.28 -20.20
C LEU A 80 8.96 0.28 -21.70
#